data_AF-A0A944PDL4-F1
#
_entry.id   AF-A0A944PDL4-F1
#
_cell.length_a   1.000
_cell.length_b   1.000
_cell.length_c   1.000
_cell.angle_alpha   90.00
_cell.angle_beta   90.00
_cell.angle_gamma   90.00
#
_symmetry.space_group_name_H-M   'P 1'
#
loop_
_entity.id
_entity.type
_entity.pdbx_description
1 polymer ?
#
loop_
_entity_poly.entity_id
_entity_poly.type
_entity_poly.pdbx_seq_one_letter_code
_entity_poly.pdbx_strand_id
1 'polypeptide(L)'
;MPEITPDTGAVTPPAPAGDPNPAPNGPPAAPPAAEQQLADATTRAEQAAAERDELRAALDAVTKALNPNGGEAEQDPTKLAAAVAERDRLLADHAAELRSARVELAVARAAADAGARGDRLLNSRSFLASVANLDPADVTFETKLGAAITAALTAEPDVYRATPAGPPRGGAEFHGAPTGERRATSLHDAVAARLGG
;
A
#
# COMPACT_ATOMS: atom_id res chain seq x y z
N MET A 1 -37.93 49.40 66.20
CA MET A 1 -37.72 50.84 65.98
C MET A 1 -36.47 51.02 65.13
N PRO A 2 -36.44 51.96 64.18
CA PRO A 2 -37.55 52.55 63.41
C PRO A 2 -37.60 51.85 62.01
N GLU A 3 -38.64 51.84 61.18
CA GLU A 3 -39.47 52.91 60.60
C GLU A 3 -38.69 54.03 59.90
N ILE A 4 -39.07 54.31 58.65
CA ILE A 4 -39.51 55.62 58.11
C ILE A 4 -39.78 55.40 56.62
N THR A 5 -41.06 55.35 56.27
CA THR A 5 -41.58 55.60 54.92
C THR A 5 -41.49 57.10 54.61
N PRO A 6 -41.64 57.52 53.35
CA PRO A 6 -42.96 58.04 52.93
C PRO A 6 -43.49 57.29 51.68
N ASP A 7 -44.80 57.07 51.49
CA ASP A 7 -45.92 58.03 51.40
C ASP A 7 -45.90 58.81 50.06
N THR A 8 -46.97 59.04 49.30
CA THR A 8 -48.43 58.88 49.53
C THR A 8 -49.13 58.47 48.21
N GLY A 9 -50.29 57.81 48.25
CA GLY A 9 -51.08 57.48 47.04
C GLY A 9 -52.46 56.88 47.33
N ALA A 10 -53.31 57.65 47.99
CA ALA A 10 -54.49 57.15 48.71
C ALA A 10 -55.77 56.96 47.86
N VAL A 11 -56.59 55.95 48.25
CA VAL A 11 -58.06 56.07 48.55
C VAL A 11 -59.05 56.23 47.35
N THR A 12 -60.12 55.44 47.14
CA THR A 12 -60.77 54.37 47.95
C THR A 12 -61.57 53.35 47.07
N PRO A 13 -61.74 52.07 47.49
CA PRO A 13 -62.54 51.06 46.75
C PRO A 13 -63.78 50.47 47.48
N PRO A 14 -64.92 50.25 46.78
CA PRO A 14 -66.07 49.45 47.25
C PRO A 14 -66.06 47.97 46.77
N ALA A 15 -67.02 47.16 47.25
CA ALA A 15 -67.37 45.79 46.79
C ALA A 15 -68.91 45.61 46.76
N PRO A 16 -69.51 44.58 46.13
CA PRO A 16 -69.84 43.34 46.87
C PRO A 16 -69.95 42.01 46.04
N ALA A 17 -70.32 40.93 46.76
CA ALA A 17 -70.39 39.50 46.46
C ALA A 17 -71.19 38.96 45.23
N GLY A 18 -70.92 37.68 44.88
CA GLY A 18 -71.76 36.81 44.04
C GLY A 18 -71.19 35.39 43.82
N ASP A 19 -71.91 34.36 44.27
CA ASP A 19 -71.71 32.91 43.98
C ASP A 19 -72.15 32.52 42.55
N PRO A 20 -72.10 31.24 42.10
CA PRO A 20 -71.05 30.22 42.19
C PRO A 20 -70.61 29.70 40.79
N ASN A 21 -69.39 29.18 40.64
CA ASN A 21 -68.94 28.58 39.36
C ASN A 21 -69.32 27.07 39.28
N PRO A 22 -69.84 26.55 38.16
CA PRO A 22 -70.39 25.19 38.08
C PRO A 22 -69.34 24.08 37.90
N ALA A 23 -69.84 22.83 37.98
CA ALA A 23 -69.10 21.56 37.89
C ALA A 23 -68.28 21.38 36.57
N PRO A 24 -67.29 20.47 36.54
CA PRO A 24 -66.29 20.45 35.46
C PRO A 24 -66.87 19.91 34.14
N ASN A 25 -66.66 20.67 33.07
CA ASN A 25 -66.78 20.13 31.72
C ASN A 25 -65.68 19.08 31.49
N GLY A 26 -66.04 18.00 30.78
CA GLY A 26 -65.17 16.84 30.57
C GLY A 26 -63.87 17.14 29.80
N PRO A 27 -62.94 16.16 29.75
CA PRO A 27 -61.65 16.35 29.10
C PRO A 27 -61.83 16.76 27.63
N PRO A 28 -61.08 17.76 27.14
CA PRO A 28 -61.15 18.14 25.74
C PRO A 28 -60.69 16.96 24.88
N ALA A 29 -61.53 16.57 23.91
CA ALA A 29 -61.11 15.61 22.89
C ALA A 29 -59.84 16.14 22.20
N ALA A 30 -58.85 15.28 22.04
CA ALA A 30 -57.61 15.65 21.37
C ALA A 30 -57.95 16.15 19.94
N PRO A 31 -57.41 17.30 19.50
CA PRO A 31 -57.65 17.76 18.14
C PRO A 31 -57.05 16.76 17.14
N PRO A 32 -57.70 16.46 16.00
CA PRO A 32 -57.22 15.45 15.05
C PRO A 32 -55.81 15.74 14.49
N ALA A 33 -55.39 17.01 14.54
CA ALA A 33 -54.02 17.41 14.23
C ALA A 33 -52.97 16.78 15.17
N ALA A 34 -53.29 16.50 16.44
CA ALA A 34 -52.39 15.83 17.39
C ALA A 34 -52.24 14.34 17.06
N GLU A 35 -53.31 13.68 16.62
CA GLU A 35 -53.28 12.27 16.19
C GLU A 35 -52.47 12.12 14.88
N GLN A 36 -52.67 13.03 13.92
CA GLN A 36 -51.85 13.08 12.69
C GLN A 36 -50.38 13.40 12.99
N GLN A 37 -50.08 14.31 13.92
CA GLN A 37 -48.71 14.58 14.34
C GLN A 37 -48.03 13.37 15.00
N LEU A 38 -48.78 12.55 15.75
CA LEU A 38 -48.27 11.27 16.27
C LEU A 38 -47.94 10.30 15.12
N ALA A 39 -48.86 10.12 14.17
CA ALA A 39 -48.67 9.21 13.03
C ALA A 39 -47.49 9.61 12.12
N ASP A 40 -47.33 10.91 11.86
CA ASP A 40 -46.17 11.46 11.15
C ASP A 40 -44.86 11.24 11.93
N ALA A 41 -44.90 11.40 13.26
CA ALA A 41 -43.74 11.20 14.12
C ALA A 41 -43.31 9.73 14.19
N THR A 42 -44.25 8.78 14.29
CA THR A 42 -43.94 7.34 14.25
C THR A 42 -43.39 6.95 12.88
N THR A 43 -44.00 7.43 11.79
CA THR A 43 -43.53 7.14 10.42
C THR A 43 -42.09 7.63 10.20
N ARG A 44 -41.75 8.84 10.64
CA ARG A 44 -40.37 9.35 10.58
C ARG A 44 -39.40 8.58 11.47
N ALA A 45 -39.83 8.14 12.65
CA ALA A 45 -39.00 7.35 13.55
C ALA A 45 -38.69 5.95 12.97
N GLU A 46 -39.67 5.31 12.32
CA GLU A 46 -39.50 4.04 11.62
C GLU A 46 -38.57 4.16 10.41
N GLN A 47 -38.73 5.22 9.60
CA GLN A 47 -37.83 5.52 8.47
C GLN A 47 -36.38 5.76 8.95
N ALA A 48 -36.19 6.58 9.99
CA ALA A 48 -34.86 6.83 10.54
C ALA A 48 -34.23 5.60 11.23
N ALA A 49 -35.05 4.64 11.70
CA ALA A 49 -34.55 3.36 12.18
C ALA A 49 -34.07 2.47 11.02
N ALA A 50 -34.88 2.34 9.96
CA ALA A 50 -34.53 1.57 8.76
C ALA A 50 -33.24 2.09 8.10
N GLU A 51 -33.12 3.41 7.88
CA GLU A 51 -31.90 4.03 7.33
C GLU A 51 -30.66 3.74 8.19
N ARG A 52 -30.79 3.73 9.52
CA ARG A 52 -29.68 3.42 10.43
C ARG A 52 -29.27 1.96 10.40
N ASP A 53 -30.20 1.04 10.21
CA ASP A 53 -29.90 -0.38 10.14
C ASP A 53 -29.33 -0.77 8.77
N GLU A 54 -29.78 -0.13 7.67
CA GLU A 54 -29.13 -0.22 6.36
C GLU A 54 -27.69 0.30 6.38
N LEU A 55 -27.45 1.47 7.00
CA LEU A 55 -26.10 2.03 7.16
C LEU A 55 -25.20 1.12 8.00
N ARG A 56 -25.72 0.49 9.06
CA ARG A 56 -24.97 -0.51 9.84
C ARG A 56 -24.62 -1.73 9.01
N ALA A 57 -25.58 -2.31 8.29
CA ALA A 57 -25.34 -3.47 7.44
C ALA A 57 -24.30 -3.18 6.34
N ALA A 58 -24.33 -1.97 5.76
CA ALA A 58 -23.33 -1.53 4.79
C ALA A 58 -21.93 -1.39 5.40
N LEU A 59 -21.82 -0.81 6.61
CA LEU A 59 -20.55 -0.67 7.32
C LEU A 59 -19.98 -2.02 7.77
N ASP A 60 -20.82 -2.96 8.23
CA ASP A 60 -20.41 -4.33 8.56
C ASP A 60 -19.95 -5.09 7.31
N ALA A 61 -20.64 -4.93 6.17
CA ALA A 61 -20.23 -5.53 4.91
C ALA A 61 -18.87 -5.01 4.42
N VAL A 62 -18.62 -3.70 4.50
CA VAL A 62 -17.32 -3.08 4.18
C VAL A 62 -16.23 -3.56 5.14
N THR A 63 -16.52 -3.61 6.44
CA THR A 63 -15.61 -4.11 7.48
C THR A 63 -15.21 -5.57 7.22
N LYS A 64 -16.18 -6.42 6.90
CA LYS A 64 -15.97 -7.83 6.57
C LYS A 64 -15.21 -8.04 5.26
N ALA A 65 -15.41 -7.17 4.26
CA ALA A 65 -14.66 -7.21 3.01
C ALA A 65 -13.19 -6.77 3.19
N LEU A 66 -12.94 -5.80 4.07
CA LEU A 66 -11.59 -5.35 4.43
C LEU A 66 -10.84 -6.35 5.30
N ASN A 67 -11.56 -7.07 6.17
CA ASN A 67 -10.97 -8.01 7.13
C ASN A 67 -11.70 -9.37 7.13
N PRO A 68 -11.61 -10.16 6.04
CA PRO A 68 -12.40 -11.39 5.84
C PRO A 68 -12.05 -12.52 6.83
N ASN A 69 -10.92 -12.40 7.54
CA ASN A 69 -10.46 -13.34 8.56
C ASN A 69 -10.65 -12.81 9.99
N GLY A 70 -11.17 -11.58 10.16
CA GLY A 70 -11.43 -10.99 11.46
C GLY A 70 -12.67 -11.60 12.11
N GLY A 71 -12.56 -12.02 13.38
CA GLY A 71 -13.72 -12.41 14.19
C GLY A 71 -14.54 -11.19 14.62
N GLU A 72 -15.74 -11.41 15.16
CA GLU A 72 -16.63 -10.33 15.63
C GLU A 72 -15.97 -9.40 16.67
N ALA A 73 -14.97 -9.89 17.42
CA ALA A 73 -14.17 -9.09 18.37
C ALA A 73 -13.13 -8.14 17.72
N GLU A 74 -12.96 -8.19 16.39
CA GLU A 74 -12.06 -7.30 15.62
C GLU A 74 -12.78 -6.11 14.98
N GLN A 75 -14.11 -5.96 15.20
CA GLN A 75 -14.94 -4.87 14.68
C GLN A 75 -14.77 -3.51 15.42
N ASP A 76 -13.80 -3.38 16.33
CA ASP A 76 -13.47 -2.09 16.94
C ASP A 76 -12.89 -1.14 15.86
N PRO A 77 -13.51 0.03 15.59
CA PRO A 77 -13.01 0.96 14.57
C PRO A 77 -11.56 1.41 14.83
N THR A 78 -11.12 1.43 16.09
CA THR A 78 -9.75 1.75 16.49
C THR A 78 -8.77 0.68 16.01
N LYS A 79 -9.13 -0.60 16.16
CA LYS A 79 -8.35 -1.74 15.66
C LYS A 79 -8.34 -1.81 14.14
N LEU A 80 -9.47 -1.54 13.49
CA LEU A 80 -9.56 -1.50 12.03
C LEU A 80 -8.67 -0.39 11.45
N ALA A 81 -8.68 0.80 12.05
CA ALA A 81 -7.78 1.89 11.66
C ALA A 81 -6.30 1.51 11.84
N ALA A 82 -5.94 0.84 12.95
CA ALA A 82 -4.59 0.33 13.17
C ALA A 82 -4.20 -0.76 12.15
N ALA A 83 -5.10 -1.68 11.82
CA ALA A 83 -4.87 -2.74 10.83
C ALA A 83 -4.69 -2.19 9.41
N VAL A 84 -5.45 -1.16 9.03
CA VAL A 84 -5.25 -0.46 7.74
C VAL A 84 -3.91 0.27 7.72
N ALA A 85 -3.54 0.97 8.79
CA ALA A 85 -2.24 1.66 8.88
C ALA A 85 -1.05 0.68 8.78
N GLU A 86 -1.14 -0.48 9.44
CA GLU A 86 -0.11 -1.52 9.35
C GLU A 86 -0.06 -2.16 7.96
N ARG A 87 -1.21 -2.43 7.34
CA ARG A 87 -1.27 -2.91 5.94
C ARG A 87 -0.63 -1.91 4.98
N ASP A 88 -0.94 -0.62 5.13
CA ASP A 88 -0.43 0.42 4.23
C ASP A 88 1.08 0.62 4.41
N ARG A 89 1.59 0.45 5.63
CA ARG A 89 3.02 0.34 5.90
C ARG A 89 3.65 -0.87 5.18
N LEU A 90 3.11 -2.07 5.37
CA LEU A 90 3.62 -3.29 4.74
C LEU A 90 3.59 -3.21 3.21
N LEU A 91 2.57 -2.57 2.64
CA LEU A 91 2.48 -2.31 1.20
C LEU A 91 3.57 -1.34 0.73
N ALA A 92 3.91 -0.30 1.51
CA ALA A 92 4.99 0.62 1.20
C ALA A 92 6.37 -0.07 1.29
N ASP A 93 6.60 -0.87 2.34
CA ASP A 93 7.82 -1.63 2.54
C ASP A 93 8.03 -2.65 1.41
N HIS A 94 7.02 -3.47 1.08
CA HIS A 94 7.10 -4.41 -0.05
C HIS A 94 7.22 -3.73 -1.42
N ALA A 95 6.61 -2.56 -1.62
CA ALA A 95 6.80 -1.79 -2.85
C ALA A 95 8.25 -1.26 -2.98
N ALA A 96 8.92 -0.95 -1.87
CA ALA A 96 10.33 -0.59 -1.86
C ALA A 96 11.24 -1.80 -2.14
N GLU A 97 11.00 -2.95 -1.50
CA GLU A 97 11.72 -4.21 -1.77
C GLU A 97 11.60 -4.62 -3.24
N LEU A 98 10.38 -4.61 -3.79
CA LEU A 98 10.11 -4.95 -5.19
C LEU A 98 10.79 -3.98 -6.16
N ARG A 99 10.90 -2.69 -5.81
CA ARG A 99 11.67 -1.71 -6.58
C ARG A 99 13.15 -2.07 -6.58
N SER A 100 13.74 -2.36 -5.42
CA SER A 100 15.16 -2.76 -5.30
C SER A 100 15.45 -4.00 -6.15
N ALA A 101 14.68 -5.08 -5.98
CA ALA A 101 14.85 -6.33 -6.72
C ALA A 101 14.72 -6.14 -8.24
N ARG A 102 13.84 -5.25 -8.70
CA ARG A 102 13.72 -4.90 -10.13
C ARG A 102 14.94 -4.13 -10.64
N VAL A 103 15.45 -3.15 -9.87
CA VAL A 103 16.68 -2.42 -10.20
C VAL A 103 17.88 -3.38 -10.23
N GLU A 104 18.01 -4.26 -9.24
CA GLU A 104 19.09 -5.25 -9.16
C GLU A 104 19.09 -6.21 -10.36
N LEU A 105 17.91 -6.72 -10.74
CA LEU A 105 17.75 -7.57 -11.92
C LEU A 105 18.09 -6.84 -13.22
N ALA A 106 17.69 -5.57 -13.34
CA ALA A 106 18.02 -4.75 -14.50
C ALA A 106 19.52 -4.43 -14.56
N VAL A 107 20.15 -4.07 -13.44
CA VAL A 107 21.61 -3.89 -13.31
C VAL A 107 22.34 -5.16 -13.75
N ALA A 108 21.91 -6.34 -13.29
CA ALA A 108 22.56 -7.61 -13.65
C ALA A 108 22.50 -7.89 -15.17
N ARG A 109 21.40 -7.53 -15.83
CA ARG A 109 21.23 -7.66 -17.29
C ARG A 109 22.04 -6.62 -18.06
N ALA A 110 21.80 -5.34 -17.80
CA ALA A 110 22.46 -4.22 -18.48
C ALA A 110 23.98 -4.22 -18.25
N ALA A 111 24.45 -4.70 -17.09
CA ALA A 111 25.87 -4.90 -16.85
C ALA A 111 26.48 -5.98 -17.75
N ALA A 112 25.79 -7.10 -17.97
CA ALA A 112 26.27 -8.14 -18.89
C ALA A 112 26.40 -7.61 -20.32
N ASP A 113 25.39 -6.88 -20.80
CA ASP A 113 25.39 -6.26 -22.14
C ASP A 113 26.48 -5.18 -22.29
N ALA A 114 26.75 -4.42 -21.23
CA ALA A 114 27.80 -3.40 -21.18
C ALA A 114 29.22 -3.95 -20.94
N GLY A 115 29.39 -5.27 -20.79
CA GLY A 115 30.68 -5.89 -20.44
C GLY A 115 31.18 -5.47 -19.04
N ALA A 116 30.27 -5.25 -18.11
CA ALA A 116 30.49 -4.85 -16.73
C ALA A 116 30.24 -5.99 -15.73
N ARG A 117 30.81 -5.83 -14.55
CA ARG A 117 30.70 -6.72 -13.41
C ARG A 117 29.49 -6.35 -12.55
N GLY A 118 28.34 -6.93 -12.88
CA GLY A 118 27.11 -6.76 -12.08
C GLY A 118 27.31 -7.09 -10.60
N ASP A 119 28.11 -8.12 -10.28
CA ASP A 119 28.49 -8.50 -8.91
C ASP A 119 29.21 -7.38 -8.14
N ARG A 120 30.04 -6.58 -8.83
CA ARG A 120 30.81 -5.48 -8.23
C ARG A 120 30.00 -4.20 -8.15
N LEU A 121 29.19 -3.92 -9.17
CA LEU A 121 28.27 -2.77 -9.18
C LEU A 121 27.25 -2.87 -8.03
N LEU A 122 26.62 -4.03 -7.86
CA LEU A 122 25.63 -4.25 -6.79
C LEU A 122 26.23 -4.25 -5.37
N ASN A 123 27.54 -4.45 -5.22
CA ASN A 123 28.25 -4.34 -3.94
C ASN A 123 28.84 -2.93 -3.70
N SER A 124 28.67 -1.99 -4.65
CA SER A 124 29.25 -0.65 -4.57
C SER A 124 28.26 0.37 -4.03
N ARG A 125 28.58 0.96 -2.87
CA ARG A 125 27.73 1.99 -2.24
C ARG A 125 27.57 3.26 -3.07
N SER A 126 28.59 3.64 -3.85
CA SER A 126 28.53 4.81 -4.74
C SER A 126 27.65 4.55 -5.96
N PHE A 127 27.70 3.34 -6.52
CA PHE A 127 26.78 2.92 -7.59
C PHE A 127 25.34 2.80 -7.10
N LEU A 128 25.10 2.12 -5.97
CA LEU A 128 23.76 2.02 -5.39
C LEU A 128 23.16 3.41 -5.09
N ALA A 129 23.96 4.38 -4.65
CA ALA A 129 23.52 5.75 -4.45
C ALA A 129 23.15 6.49 -5.75
N SER A 130 23.78 6.17 -6.89
CA SER A 130 23.44 6.80 -8.17
C SER A 130 22.17 6.21 -8.80
N VAL A 131 21.85 4.94 -8.53
CA VAL A 131 20.62 4.28 -9.00
C VAL A 131 19.44 4.32 -8.03
N ALA A 132 19.64 4.76 -6.77
CA ALA A 132 18.63 4.73 -5.70
C ALA A 132 17.29 5.43 -6.04
N ASN A 133 17.34 6.48 -6.88
CA ASN A 133 16.16 7.25 -7.31
C ASN A 133 15.62 6.84 -8.69
N LEU A 134 16.11 5.74 -9.28
CA LEU A 134 15.58 5.21 -10.53
C LEU A 134 14.30 4.42 -10.28
N ASP A 135 13.24 4.73 -11.04
CA ASP A 135 12.00 3.97 -11.05
C ASP A 135 12.01 2.98 -12.24
N PRO A 136 11.95 1.66 -12.01
CA PRO A 136 11.80 0.66 -13.07
C PRO A 136 10.53 0.80 -13.94
N ALA A 137 9.57 1.64 -13.56
CA ALA A 137 8.39 1.96 -14.37
C ALA A 137 8.57 3.19 -15.28
N ASP A 138 9.66 3.96 -15.14
CA ASP A 138 9.96 5.12 -15.98
C ASP A 138 10.41 4.67 -17.39
N VAL A 139 9.82 5.26 -18.44
CA VAL A 139 10.20 4.98 -19.84
C VAL A 139 11.66 5.31 -20.16
N THR A 140 12.31 6.13 -19.34
CA THR A 140 13.73 6.49 -19.44
C THR A 140 14.65 5.67 -18.53
N PHE A 141 14.10 4.70 -17.79
CA PHE A 141 14.83 3.87 -16.82
C PHE A 141 16.08 3.22 -17.40
N GLU A 142 15.94 2.43 -18.48
CA GLU A 142 17.05 1.70 -19.10
C GLU A 142 18.17 2.64 -19.58
N THR A 143 17.80 3.80 -20.15
CA THR A 143 18.76 4.83 -20.59
C THR A 143 19.53 5.42 -19.42
N LYS A 144 18.84 5.76 -18.32
CA LYS A 144 19.46 6.28 -17.09
C LYS A 144 20.36 5.23 -16.42
N LEU A 145 19.92 3.98 -16.39
CA LEU A 145 20.66 2.86 -15.83
C LEU A 145 21.93 2.57 -16.64
N GLY A 146 21.84 2.48 -17.97
CA GLY A 146 22.99 2.31 -18.86
C GLY A 146 24.01 3.44 -18.74
N ALA A 147 23.54 4.68 -18.58
CA ALA A 147 24.40 5.83 -18.29
C ALA A 147 25.12 5.70 -16.93
N ALA A 148 24.42 5.28 -15.87
CA ALA A 148 25.01 5.05 -14.55
C ALA A 148 26.07 3.92 -14.56
N ILE A 149 25.82 2.82 -15.26
CA ILE A 149 26.77 1.71 -15.45
C ILE A 149 28.01 2.20 -16.23
N THR A 150 27.80 2.97 -17.30
CA THR A 150 28.89 3.55 -18.11
C THR A 150 29.74 4.53 -17.30
N ALA A 151 29.10 5.35 -16.45
CA ALA A 151 29.80 6.27 -15.55
C ALA A 151 30.65 5.52 -14.52
N ALA A 152 30.13 4.44 -13.91
CA ALA A 152 30.90 3.60 -13.00
C ALA A 152 32.09 2.92 -13.69
N LEU A 153 31.90 2.35 -14.89
CA LEU A 153 32.96 1.80 -15.73
C LEU A 153 34.05 2.83 -16.08
N THR A 154 33.67 4.11 -16.24
CA THR A 154 34.60 5.18 -16.57
C THR A 154 35.39 5.66 -15.34
N ALA A 155 34.77 5.63 -14.16
CA ALA A 155 35.39 6.05 -12.90
C ALA A 155 36.40 5.03 -12.36
N GLU A 156 36.06 3.74 -12.34
CA GLU A 156 36.91 2.66 -11.81
C GLU A 156 36.90 1.44 -12.76
N PRO A 157 37.54 1.53 -13.93
CA PRO A 157 37.48 0.48 -14.95
C PRO A 157 38.01 -0.87 -14.46
N ASP A 158 39.07 -0.89 -13.65
CA ASP A 158 39.68 -2.13 -13.12
C ASP A 158 38.78 -2.87 -12.12
N VAL A 159 37.83 -2.17 -11.50
CA VAL A 159 36.88 -2.73 -10.53
C VAL A 159 35.63 -3.26 -11.23
N TYR A 160 35.08 -2.48 -12.17
CA TYR A 160 33.76 -2.73 -12.74
C TYR A 160 33.78 -3.34 -14.15
N ARG A 161 34.87 -3.30 -14.91
CA ARG A 161 34.92 -3.95 -16.24
C ARG A 161 35.02 -5.47 -16.08
N ALA A 162 34.21 -6.21 -16.84
CA ALA A 162 34.33 -7.66 -16.89
C ALA A 162 35.65 -8.04 -17.55
N THR A 163 36.46 -8.85 -16.86
CA THR A 163 37.63 -9.49 -17.46
C THR A 163 37.12 -10.47 -18.53
N PRO A 164 37.71 -10.52 -19.74
CA PRO A 164 37.31 -11.51 -20.74
C PRO A 164 37.35 -12.91 -20.13
N ALA A 165 36.23 -13.63 -20.22
CA ALA A 165 36.22 -15.04 -19.89
C ALA A 165 37.25 -15.73 -20.80
N GLY A 166 38.30 -16.31 -20.19
CA GLY A 166 39.24 -17.13 -20.93
C GLY A 166 38.52 -18.28 -21.65
N PRO A 167 39.17 -18.95 -22.62
CA PRO A 167 38.56 -20.06 -23.34
C PRO A 167 37.86 -21.02 -22.38
N PRO A 168 36.63 -21.46 -22.67
CA PRO A 168 35.91 -22.38 -21.79
C PRO A 168 36.83 -23.56 -21.49
N ARG A 169 36.99 -23.90 -20.21
CA ARG A 169 37.91 -24.98 -19.81
C ARG A 169 37.35 -26.30 -20.31
N GLY A 170 37.73 -26.66 -21.52
CA GLY A 170 37.36 -27.89 -22.18
C GLY A 170 38.00 -29.06 -21.46
N GLY A 171 37.25 -29.65 -20.52
CA GLY A 171 37.38 -31.06 -20.25
C GLY A 171 36.91 -31.79 -21.51
N ALA A 172 37.84 -32.25 -22.35
CA ALA A 172 37.49 -33.17 -23.41
C ALA A 172 37.08 -34.50 -22.74
N GLU A 173 35.85 -34.95 -23.00
CA GLU A 173 35.42 -36.29 -22.63
C GLU A 173 36.39 -37.29 -23.29
N PHE A 174 37.15 -38.06 -22.49
CA PHE A 174 38.18 -38.99 -22.98
C PHE A 174 37.56 -40.28 -23.56
N HIS A 175 36.65 -40.14 -24.52
CA HIS A 175 36.01 -41.24 -25.23
C HIS A 175 36.80 -41.64 -26.49
N GLY A 176 37.92 -42.32 -26.27
CA GLY A 176 38.68 -43.01 -27.31
C GLY A 176 39.78 -42.19 -27.99
N ALA A 177 40.71 -42.89 -28.64
CA ALA A 177 41.80 -42.26 -29.39
C ALA A 177 41.25 -41.55 -30.65
N PRO A 178 41.80 -40.38 -31.04
CA PRO A 178 41.32 -39.66 -32.21
C PRO A 178 41.53 -40.47 -33.50
N THR A 179 40.44 -40.89 -34.13
CA THR A 179 40.41 -41.55 -35.45
C THR A 179 40.44 -40.52 -36.60
N GLY A 180 41.18 -39.43 -36.42
CA GLY A 180 41.48 -38.45 -37.46
C GLY A 180 42.90 -38.66 -37.98
N GLU A 181 43.10 -38.47 -39.28
CA GLU A 181 44.42 -38.60 -39.91
C GLU A 181 45.44 -37.67 -39.24
N ARG A 182 46.39 -38.25 -38.49
CA ARG A 182 47.48 -37.47 -37.91
C ARG A 182 48.45 -37.08 -39.01
N ARG A 183 48.40 -35.81 -39.40
CA ARG A 183 49.41 -35.20 -40.28
C ARG A 183 50.78 -35.35 -39.65
N ALA A 184 51.70 -36.01 -40.33
CA ALA A 184 53.07 -36.17 -39.88
C ALA A 184 53.73 -34.81 -39.64
N THR A 185 54.23 -34.58 -38.43
CA THR A 185 54.91 -33.35 -38.01
C THR A 185 56.40 -33.35 -38.30
N SER A 186 56.98 -34.50 -38.63
CA SER A 186 58.37 -34.65 -39.07
C SER A 186 58.49 -35.56 -40.29
N LEU A 187 59.61 -35.45 -41.00
CA LEU A 187 59.94 -36.37 -42.10
C LEU A 187 60.08 -37.82 -41.60
N HIS A 188 60.56 -38.01 -40.37
CA HIS A 188 60.72 -39.33 -39.77
C HIS A 188 59.35 -39.98 -39.49
N ASP A 189 58.38 -39.22 -38.96
CA ASP A 189 57.00 -39.68 -38.78
C ASP A 189 56.34 -40.04 -40.12
N ALA A 190 56.58 -39.25 -41.17
CA ALA A 190 56.04 -39.51 -42.50
C ALA A 190 56.60 -40.80 -43.13
N VAL A 191 57.87 -41.11 -42.89
CA VAL A 191 58.50 -42.36 -43.33
C VAL A 191 58.00 -43.55 -42.50
N ALA A 192 57.91 -43.40 -41.17
CA ALA A 192 57.40 -44.45 -40.29
C ALA A 192 55.93 -44.81 -40.62
N ALA A 193 55.07 -43.82 -40.80
CA ALA A 193 53.66 -44.02 -41.17
C ALA A 193 53.48 -44.69 -42.55
N ARG A 194 54.46 -44.56 -43.46
CA ARG A 194 54.42 -45.18 -44.79
C ARG A 194 55.00 -46.60 -44.83
N LEU A 195 55.80 -47.00 -43.84
CA LEU A 195 56.47 -48.31 -43.77
C LEU A 195 55.89 -49.25 -42.70
N GLY A 196 55.10 -48.73 -41.76
CA GLY A 196 54.46 -49.49 -40.69
C GLY A 196 52.96 -49.76 -40.87
N GLY A 197 52.46 -49.66 -42.11
CA GLY A 197 51.07 -49.96 -42.50
C GLY A 197 50.97 -51.20 -43.38
#